data_AF-A0A2E3HDL4-F1
#
_entry.id   AF-A0A2E3HDL4-F1
#
_cell.length_a   1.000
_cell.length_b   1.000
_cell.length_c   1.000
_cell.angle_alpha   90.00
_cell.angle_beta   90.00
_cell.angle_gamma   90.00
#
_symmetry.space_group_name_H-M   'P 1'
#
loop_
_entity.id
_entity.type
_entity.pdbx_description
1 polymer ?
#
loop_
_entity_poly.entity_id
_entity_poly.type
_entity_poly.pdbx_seq_one_letter_code
_entity_poly.pdbx_strand_id
1 'polypeptide(L)' 'MPVAVELLPSERLAKAKEIASNPDEYQVCEGCESIVGLETVVCPNCHSYRFDADPARVVDQALLLGSREKRSVTAEDLA' A
#
# COMPACT_ATOMS: atom_id res chain seq x y z
N MET A 1 -10.77 -15.69 19.91
CA MET A 1 -11.78 -14.60 19.85
C MET A 1 -11.81 -14.10 18.42
N PRO A 2 -12.91 -14.24 17.65
CA PRO A 2 -12.94 -13.76 16.29
C PRO A 2 -13.23 -12.25 16.31
N VAL A 3 -12.27 -11.44 15.88
CA VAL A 3 -12.52 -10.01 15.60
C VAL A 3 -13.38 -9.95 14.34
N ALA A 4 -14.61 -9.51 14.52
CA ALA A 4 -15.49 -9.11 13.44
C ALA A 4 -14.89 -7.84 12.81
N VAL A 5 -14.36 -7.98 11.60
CA VAL A 5 -13.97 -6.83 10.78
C VAL A 5 -15.25 -6.19 10.26
N GLU A 6 -15.61 -5.04 10.82
CA GLU A 6 -16.78 -4.27 10.40
C GLU A 6 -16.58 -3.78 8.95
N LEU A 7 -17.45 -4.27 8.07
CA LEU A 7 -17.43 -4.14 6.61
C LEU A 7 -17.89 -2.76 6.10
N LEU A 8 -17.30 -1.68 6.61
CA LEU A 8 -17.38 -0.39 5.92
C LEU A 8 -16.12 -0.24 5.05
N PRO A 9 -16.26 -0.05 3.72
CA PRO A 9 -15.10 0.20 2.87
C PRO A 9 -14.54 1.56 3.28
N SER A 10 -13.58 1.56 4.19
CA SER A 10 -12.70 2.70 4.39
C SER A 10 -12.13 3.03 3.02
N GLU A 11 -11.98 4.32 2.68
CA GLU A 11 -11.49 4.77 1.37
C GLU A 11 -10.19 4.04 0.93
N ARG A 12 -9.44 3.54 1.92
CA ARG A 12 -8.29 2.66 1.76
C ARG A 12 -8.59 1.28 1.21
N LEU A 13 -9.63 0.61 1.68
CA LEU A 13 -10.04 -0.69 1.16
C LEU A 13 -10.53 -0.53 -0.29
N ALA A 14 -11.24 0.57 -0.59
CA ALA A 14 -11.66 0.88 -1.95
C ALA A 14 -10.44 1.09 -2.87
N LYS A 15 -9.46 1.89 -2.42
CA LYS A 15 -8.23 2.14 -3.19
C LYS A 15 -7.35 0.89 -3.31
N ALA A 16 -7.27 0.07 -2.28
CA ALA A 16 -6.59 -1.22 -2.31
C ALA A 16 -7.22 -2.17 -3.35
N LYS A 17 -8.56 -2.20 -3.43
CA LYS A 17 -9.27 -2.97 -4.46
C LYS A 17 -9.04 -2.44 -5.87
N GLU A 18 -8.98 -1.11 -6.04
CA GLU A 18 -8.66 -0.47 -7.33
C GLU A 18 -7.27 -0.87 -7.82
N ILE A 19 -6.27 -0.78 -6.93
CA ILE A 19 -4.90 -1.21 -7.21
C ILE A 19 -4.86 -2.71 -7.51
N ALA A 20 -5.54 -3.54 -6.72
CA ALA A 20 -5.60 -4.98 -6.94
C ALA A 20 -6.33 -5.38 -8.23
N SER A 21 -7.17 -4.49 -8.78
CA SER A 21 -7.86 -4.70 -10.06
C SER A 21 -6.99 -4.34 -11.27
N ASN A 22 -5.97 -3.49 -11.08
CA ASN A 22 -5.05 -3.05 -12.13
C ASN A 22 -3.59 -3.17 -11.67
N PRO A 23 -3.12 -4.37 -11.26
CA PRO A 23 -1.82 -4.50 -10.60
C PRO A 23 -0.63 -4.17 -11.51
N ASP A 24 -0.77 -4.31 -12.84
CA ASP A 24 0.27 -3.98 -13.82
C ASP A 24 0.61 -2.49 -13.91
N GLU A 25 -0.24 -1.60 -13.40
CA GLU A 25 0.02 -0.15 -13.37
C GLU A 25 0.82 0.29 -12.13
N TYR A 26 1.08 -0.64 -11.21
CA TYR A 26 1.72 -0.37 -9.93
C TYR A 26 2.91 -1.30 -9.68
N GLN A 27 3.73 -0.91 -8.72
CA GLN A 27 4.85 -1.69 -8.23
C GLN A 27 5.04 -1.46 -6.73
N VAL A 28 5.61 -2.45 -6.04
CA VAL A 28 5.87 -2.38 -4.60
C VAL A 28 7.32 -1.98 -4.37
N CYS A 29 7.56 -0.93 -3.59
CA CYS A 29 8.91 -0.56 -3.17
C CYS A 29 9.51 -1.63 -2.25
N GLU A 30 10.67 -2.19 -2.60
CA GLU A 30 11.36 -3.18 -1.76
C GLU A 30 11.95 -2.58 -0.48
N GLY A 31 12.05 -1.24 -0.38
CA GLY A 31 12.62 -0.57 0.79
C GLY A 31 11.63 -0.31 1.92
N CYS A 32 10.43 0.17 1.59
CA CYS A 32 9.40 0.55 2.57
C CYS A 32 8.02 -0.05 2.29
N GLU A 33 7.95 -0.98 1.33
CA GLU A 33 6.76 -1.75 0.98
C GLU A 33 5.55 -0.86 0.59
N SER A 34 5.83 0.37 0.18
CA SER A 34 4.82 1.29 -0.33
C SER A 34 4.50 0.96 -1.78
N ILE A 35 3.22 1.00 -2.14
CA ILE A 35 2.76 0.83 -3.52
C ILE A 35 2.90 2.18 -4.23
N VAL A 36 3.58 2.18 -5.37
CA VAL A 36 3.78 3.36 -6.23
C VAL A 36 3.41 3.01 -7.67
N GLY A 37 3.22 4.01 -8.53
CA GLY A 37 2.95 3.77 -9.95
C GLY A 37 4.18 3.19 -10.66
N LEU A 38 3.96 2.41 -11.71
CA LEU A 38 5.02 1.73 -12.47
C LEU A 38 6.10 2.68 -13.03
N GLU A 39 5.73 3.92 -13.36
CA GLU A 39 6.67 4.96 -13.84
C GLU A 39 7.57 5.55 -12.74
N THR A 40 7.39 5.14 -11.48
CA THR A 40 8.14 5.67 -10.35
C THR A 40 9.57 5.13 -10.36
N VAL A 41 10.54 6.01 -10.61
CA VAL A 41 11.98 5.64 -10.62
C VAL A 41 12.60 5.63 -9.22
N VAL A 42 12.08 6.47 -8.31
CA VAL A 42 12.59 6.60 -6.93
C VAL A 42 11.40 6.72 -5.99
N CYS A 43 11.40 5.91 -4.92
CA CYS A 43 10.29 5.87 -3.99
C CYS A 43 10.24 7.20 -3.21
N PRO A 44 9.12 7.94 -3.24
CA PRO A 44 9.02 9.23 -2.55
C PRO A 44 8.99 9.11 -1.01
N ASN A 45 8.81 7.89 -0.49
CA ASN A 45 8.72 7.65 0.94
C ASN A 45 10.09 7.34 1.57
N CYS A 46 10.88 6.46 0.94
CA CYS A 46 12.17 6.01 1.49
C CYS A 46 13.38 6.29 0.58
N HIS A 47 13.16 6.86 -0.60
CA HIS A 47 14.19 7.15 -1.60
C HIS A 47 14.96 5.93 -2.13
N SER A 48 14.42 4.72 -1.94
CA SER A 48 14.90 3.50 -2.62
C SER A 48 14.53 3.52 -4.11
N TYR A 49 15.32 2.84 -4.93
CA TYR A 49 15.11 2.69 -6.39
C TYR A 49 14.77 1.24 -6.80
N ARG A 50 14.58 0.36 -5.81
CA ARG A 50 14.27 -1.06 -6.03
C ARG A 50 12.79 -1.31 -5.85
N PHE A 51 12.17 -1.91 -6.86
CA PHE A 51 10.75 -2.18 -6.91
C PHE A 51 10.48 -3.59 -7.42
N ASP A 52 9.42 -4.19 -6.87
CA ASP A 52 8.83 -5.43 -7.33
C ASP A 52 7.57 -5.11 -8.13
N ALA A 53 7.63 -5.36 -9.44
CA ALA A 53 6.53 -5.15 -10.38
C ALA A 53 5.71 -6.43 -10.59
N ASP A 54 5.94 -7.49 -9.81
CA ASP A 54 5.11 -8.70 -9.88
C ASP A 54 3.65 -8.37 -9.49
N PRO A 55 2.66 -8.66 -10.35
CA PRO A 55 1.29 -8.29 -10.09
C PRO A 55 0.70 -9.02 -8.88
N ALA A 56 1.14 -10.26 -8.60
CA ALA A 56 0.68 -10.97 -7.40
C ALA A 56 1.21 -10.31 -6.13
N ARG A 57 2.46 -9.81 -6.15
CA ARG A 57 3.03 -9.03 -5.05
C ARG A 57 2.27 -7.72 -4.81
N VAL A 58 1.92 -7.00 -5.87
CA VAL A 58 1.13 -5.76 -5.80
C VAL A 58 -0.24 -6.01 -5.19
N VAL A 59 -0.95 -7.05 -5.62
CA VAL A 59 -2.27 -7.42 -5.09
C VAL A 59 -2.19 -7.76 -3.60
N ASP A 60 -1.26 -8.63 -3.21
CA ASP A 60 -1.05 -9.03 -1.82
C ASP A 60 -0.79 -7.81 -0.92
N GLN A 61 0.10 -6.93 -1.37
CA GLN A 61 0.44 -5.72 -0.64
C GLN A 61 -0.74 -4.74 -0.55
N ALA A 62 -1.53 -4.60 -1.61
CA ALA A 62 -2.70 -3.73 -1.60
C ALA A 62 -3.74 -4.22 -0.58
N LEU A 63 -4.00 -5.53 -0.55
CA LEU A 63 -4.90 -6.15 0.42
C LEU A 63 -4.39 -5.98 1.85
N LEU A 64 -3.09 -6.16 2.08
CA LEU A 64 -2.45 -5.96 3.38
C LEU A 64 -2.61 -4.51 3.88
N LEU A 65 -2.30 -3.53 3.03
CA LEU A 65 -2.38 -2.10 3.38
C LEU A 65 -3.83 -1.62 3.53
N GLY A 66 -4.76 -2.15 2.73
CA GLY A 66 -6.17 -1.83 2.80
C GLY A 66 -6.87 -2.39 4.05
N SER A 67 -6.37 -3.50 4.59
CA SER A 67 -6.92 -4.16 5.79
C SER A 67 -6.36 -3.60 7.10
N ARG A 68 -5.28 -2.82 7.04
CA ARG A 68 -4.58 -2.29 8.23
C ARG A 68 -5.07 -0.90 8.61
N GLU A 69 -5.20 -0.67 9.92
CA GLU A 69 -5.51 0.65 10.47
C GLU A 69 -4.43 1.70 10.11
N LYS A 70 -4.88 2.94 9.82
CA LYS A 70 -3.99 4.05 9.51
C LYS A 70 -3.16 4.43 10.72
N ARG A 71 -1.92 3.97 10.74
CA ARG A 71 -0.87 4.50 11.61
C ARG A 71 -0.02 5.45 10.80
N SER A 72 -0.36 6.74 10.86
CA SER A 72 0.46 7.80 10.30
C SER A 72 1.07 8.57 11.44
N VAL A 73 2.38 8.80 11.34
CA VAL A 73 3.10 9.71 12.22
C VAL A 73 2.71 11.12 11.82
N THR A 74 2.16 11.91 12.76
CA THR A 74 1.87 13.33 12.56
C THR A 74 3.05 14.17 13.02
N ALA A 75 3.15 15.44 12.61
CA ALA A 75 4.21 16.33 13.07
C ALA A 75 4.21 16.50 14.60
N GLU A 76 3.06 16.35 15.24
CA GLU A 76 2.90 16.38 16.70
C GLU A 76 3.49 15.15 17.41
N ASP A 77 3.64 14.00 16.72
CA ASP A 77 4.28 12.78 17.26
C ASP A 77 5.81 12.91 17.35
N LEU A 78 6.40 13.84 16.59
CA LEU A 78 7.85 14.09 16.53
C LEU A 78 8.33 15.25 17.44
N ALA A 79 7.44 15.86 18.22
CA ALA A 79 7.72 17.04 19.04
C ALA A 79 8.42 16.73 20.38
#